data_AF-A0A2R6NPC9-F1
#
_entry.id   AF-A0A2R6NPC9-F1
#
_cell.length_a   1.000
_cell.length_b   1.000
_cell.length_c   1.000
_cell.angle_alpha   90.00
_cell.angle_beta   90.00
_cell.angle_gamma   90.00
#
_symmetry.space_group_name_H-M   'P 1'
#
loop_
_entity.id
_entity.type
_entity.pdbx_description
1 polymer ?
#
loop_
_entity_poly.entity_id
_entity_poly.type
_entity_poly.pdbx_seq_one_letter_code
_entity_poly.pdbx_strand_id
1 'polypeptide(L)'
;MPASSPRARRNGRENRAFNPVRHLCQTCHRVLRNLSGLTKHIHTFHARPHGHSLPTQGAATDNEANVTVRPLDDGPQHQGLKDGQLYHLVHPTMNGRPCDSQGRFLEDPTSQPSCRTESAASDWSPFASRLQFETADFLFQRARMSQGNIDHLLELWAASLIPYGALPPFASVSHMLETIDAIPFGDAPWTSFKVRYTGDLPPNPPPWMTAEYEVSHRDPLVCIRNMLANPDFADEFDVAPYREYDPSLKRQYTNLMSGNWAWKQADVIVAEDPQTNGAMYCPLILGSDKTTVSVATGQNEYHPVYMSLGNVWNNVRRAHRNAILIIAFLSIPKTEKRYANDSRFRLFRRQLFHASLSEILNPVRPFMLKPDITRCPDGHFRRVIYGLGPYIADYMEQIVVAAIVQNWCVTCPTRRQHLEHFCEGLDVRTREHAKSLARVCNRKHLWDNYGIINDILVNSLSI
;
A
#
# COMPACT_ATOMS: atom_id res chain seq x y z
N MET A 1 65.31 43.35 -37.99
CA MET A 1 63.92 43.18 -38.48
C MET A 1 63.43 41.79 -38.03
N PRO A 2 62.16 41.63 -37.64
CA PRO A 2 61.69 40.61 -36.67
C PRO A 2 61.12 39.36 -37.38
N ALA A 3 60.61 38.27 -36.78
CA ALA A 3 60.32 37.88 -35.39
C ALA A 3 60.36 36.32 -35.31
N SER A 4 60.17 35.60 -34.20
CA SER A 4 60.00 35.91 -32.76
C SER A 4 60.56 34.73 -31.92
N SER A 5 60.40 34.74 -30.58
CA SER A 5 60.80 33.62 -29.69
C SER A 5 59.57 32.95 -29.04
N PRO A 6 59.51 31.61 -28.93
CA PRO A 6 58.32 30.91 -28.43
C PRO A 6 58.15 31.02 -26.90
N ARG A 7 56.87 31.09 -26.48
CA ARG A 7 56.44 31.36 -25.10
C ARG A 7 56.89 30.30 -24.09
N ALA A 8 57.18 30.77 -22.88
CA ALA A 8 57.43 29.95 -21.70
C ALA A 8 56.25 29.01 -21.36
N ARG A 9 56.59 27.84 -20.81
CA ARG A 9 55.63 26.86 -20.25
C ARG A 9 54.80 27.50 -19.13
N ARG A 10 53.46 27.38 -19.19
CA ARG A 10 52.59 27.68 -18.04
C ARG A 10 52.54 26.46 -17.10
N ASN A 11 52.87 26.69 -15.83
CA ASN A 11 52.76 25.69 -14.77
C ASN A 11 51.30 25.32 -14.46
N GLY A 12 51.14 24.13 -13.89
CA GLY A 12 50.14 23.76 -12.87
C GLY A 12 48.68 24.18 -13.10
N ARG A 13 47.83 23.21 -13.43
CA ARG A 13 46.41 23.33 -13.05
C ARG A 13 46.33 23.20 -11.53
N GLU A 14 45.85 24.25 -10.87
CA GLU A 14 45.52 24.21 -9.45
C GLU A 14 44.50 23.09 -9.16
N ASN A 15 44.70 22.38 -8.05
CA ASN A 15 43.72 21.44 -7.56
C ASN A 15 42.41 22.18 -7.26
N ARG A 16 41.36 21.89 -8.02
CA ARG A 16 40.02 22.40 -7.73
C ARG A 16 39.60 21.87 -6.36
N ALA A 17 39.58 22.74 -5.35
CA ALA A 17 39.16 22.39 -4.01
C ALA A 17 37.75 21.75 -4.05
N PHE A 18 37.65 20.51 -3.59
CA PHE A 18 36.35 19.85 -3.45
C PHE A 18 35.57 20.58 -2.36
N ASN A 19 34.38 21.09 -2.68
CA ASN A 19 33.58 21.84 -1.73
C ASN A 19 32.69 20.88 -0.90
N PRO A 20 32.95 20.71 0.42
CA PRO A 20 32.14 19.86 1.28
C PRO A 20 30.86 20.57 1.76
N VAL A 21 30.69 21.88 1.51
CA VAL A 21 29.53 22.64 1.97
C VAL A 21 28.25 22.05 1.37
N ARG A 22 27.20 22.05 2.20
CA ARG A 22 25.91 21.46 1.91
C ARG A 22 24.83 22.42 2.38
N HIS A 23 23.83 22.64 1.55
CA HIS A 23 22.75 23.58 1.83
C HIS A 23 21.51 22.81 2.27
N LEU A 24 20.92 23.21 3.38
CA LEU A 24 19.69 22.63 3.92
C LEU A 24 18.47 23.35 3.32
N CYS A 25 17.48 22.61 2.84
CA CYS A 25 16.16 23.18 2.58
C CYS A 25 15.44 23.41 3.92
N GLN A 26 15.02 24.64 4.21
CA GLN A 26 14.33 24.95 5.46
C GLN A 26 12.90 24.38 5.55
N THR A 27 12.30 23.99 4.42
CA THR A 27 10.91 23.51 4.35
C THR A 27 10.77 22.00 4.54
N CYS A 28 11.72 21.18 4.07
CA CYS A 28 11.68 19.72 4.23
C CYS A 28 13.03 19.10 4.63
N HIS A 29 13.97 19.91 5.11
CA HIS A 29 15.28 19.50 5.62
C HIS A 29 16.16 18.68 4.65
N ARG A 30 15.80 18.63 3.36
CA ARG A 30 16.59 17.95 2.33
C ARG A 30 17.92 18.67 2.11
N VAL A 31 19.01 17.91 2.07
CA VAL A 31 20.37 18.44 1.97
C VAL A 31 20.91 18.38 0.53
N LEU A 32 21.46 19.50 0.04
CA LEU A 32 21.78 19.72 -1.37
C LEU A 32 23.22 20.23 -1.57
N ARG A 33 23.84 19.85 -2.70
CA ARG A 33 25.30 20.01 -2.94
C ARG A 33 25.75 21.42 -3.35
N ASN A 34 24.83 22.30 -3.73
CA ASN A 34 25.10 23.71 -4.05
C ASN A 34 23.79 24.53 -4.00
N LEU A 35 23.92 25.86 -3.96
CA LEU A 35 22.79 26.81 -3.97
C LEU A 35 21.86 26.61 -5.18
N SER A 36 22.39 26.35 -6.38
CA SER A 36 21.55 26.10 -7.57
C SER A 36 20.64 24.87 -7.40
N GLY A 37 21.15 23.81 -6.78
CA GLY A 37 20.39 22.62 -6.41
C GLY A 37 19.33 22.91 -5.34
N LEU A 38 19.64 23.75 -4.35
CA LEU A 38 18.67 24.26 -3.37
C LEU A 38 17.54 25.04 -4.04
N THR A 39 17.88 26.04 -4.87
CA THR A 39 16.92 26.84 -5.64
C THR A 39 16.05 25.95 -6.53
N LYS A 40 16.64 25.03 -7.31
CA LYS A 40 15.87 24.10 -8.16
C LYS A 40 14.96 23.19 -7.34
N HIS A 41 15.42 22.68 -6.20
CA HIS A 41 14.59 21.88 -5.31
C HIS A 41 13.41 22.68 -4.74
N ILE A 42 13.65 23.90 -4.25
CA ILE A 42 12.58 24.80 -3.80
C ILE A 42 11.58 25.06 -4.93
N HIS A 43 12.03 25.40 -6.14
CA HIS A 43 11.12 25.61 -7.27
C HIS A 43 10.42 24.36 -7.81
N THR A 44 10.90 23.15 -7.51
CA THR A 44 10.29 21.90 -7.99
C THR A 44 9.33 21.28 -6.96
N PHE A 45 9.62 21.43 -5.67
CA PHE A 45 8.91 20.73 -4.59
C PHE A 45 8.17 21.67 -3.63
N HIS A 46 8.57 22.95 -3.52
CA HIS A 46 8.01 23.92 -2.57
C HIS A 46 7.33 25.12 -3.24
N ALA A 47 7.60 25.38 -4.52
CA ALA A 47 6.85 26.37 -5.29
C ALA A 47 5.51 25.80 -5.73
N ARG A 48 4.48 25.99 -4.90
CA ARG A 48 3.08 25.98 -5.35
C ARG A 48 2.69 27.40 -5.80
N PRO A 49 2.38 27.59 -7.09
CA PRO A 49 1.34 28.50 -7.52
C PRO A 49 0.14 27.69 -8.01
N HIS A 50 -0.89 27.62 -7.17
CA HIS A 50 -2.30 27.26 -7.45
C HIS A 50 -2.60 25.93 -8.18
N GLY A 51 -3.83 25.42 -7.94
CA GLY A 51 -4.25 24.10 -8.41
C GLY A 51 -4.26 23.96 -9.93
N HIS A 52 -4.12 22.71 -10.39
CA HIS A 52 -4.20 22.37 -11.81
C HIS A 52 -5.56 22.78 -12.41
N SER A 53 -5.58 23.90 -13.12
CA SER A 53 -6.60 24.18 -14.12
C SER A 53 -6.42 23.22 -15.29
N LEU A 54 -7.22 22.17 -15.34
CA LEU A 54 -7.31 21.33 -16.54
C LEU A 54 -7.83 22.19 -17.71
N PRO A 55 -7.20 22.16 -18.90
CA PRO A 55 -7.73 22.85 -20.06
C PRO A 55 -9.11 22.31 -20.42
N THR A 56 -10.08 23.20 -20.58
CA THR A 56 -11.43 22.86 -21.05
C THR A 56 -11.33 22.27 -22.46
N GLN A 57 -11.46 20.95 -22.59
CA GLN A 57 -11.69 20.35 -23.91
C GLN A 57 -13.13 20.64 -24.34
N GLY A 58 -13.28 21.07 -25.59
CA GLY A 58 -14.52 21.62 -26.12
C GLY A 58 -15.66 20.61 -26.15
N ALA A 59 -16.89 21.14 -26.14
CA ALA A 59 -18.11 20.35 -26.12
C ALA A 59 -18.22 19.39 -27.32
N ALA A 60 -18.40 18.11 -27.02
CA ALA A 60 -19.17 17.21 -27.86
C ALA A 60 -20.57 17.09 -27.23
N THR A 61 -21.59 17.55 -27.96
CA THR A 61 -22.99 17.46 -27.54
C THR A 61 -23.55 16.11 -27.96
N ASP A 62 -23.75 15.21 -27.00
CA ASP A 62 -24.61 14.03 -27.18
C ASP A 62 -25.80 14.11 -26.22
N ASN A 63 -27.01 14.05 -26.80
CA ASN A 63 -28.28 14.07 -26.08
C ASN A 63 -28.63 12.65 -25.64
N GLU A 64 -28.50 12.34 -24.35
CA GLU A 64 -29.18 11.18 -23.75
C GLU A 64 -30.04 11.60 -22.56
N ALA A 65 -31.15 10.89 -22.38
CA ALA A 65 -32.30 11.36 -21.59
C ALA A 65 -32.06 11.32 -20.08
N ASN A 66 -32.56 12.35 -19.38
CA ASN A 66 -32.55 12.45 -17.92
C ASN A 66 -33.32 11.29 -17.26
N VAL A 67 -32.59 10.29 -16.76
CA VAL A 67 -33.06 9.41 -15.68
C VAL A 67 -32.69 10.06 -14.35
N THR A 68 -33.66 10.73 -13.73
CA THR A 68 -33.50 11.40 -12.43
C THR A 68 -33.40 10.41 -11.28
N VAL A 69 -32.20 9.84 -11.08
CA VAL A 69 -31.85 9.15 -9.83
C VAL A 69 -31.88 10.17 -8.69
N ARG A 70 -32.83 10.01 -7.76
CA ARG A 70 -32.89 10.85 -6.55
C ARG A 70 -31.61 10.67 -5.72
N PRO A 71 -30.98 11.75 -5.23
CA PRO A 71 -29.87 11.64 -4.29
C PRO A 71 -30.30 10.87 -3.03
N LEU A 72 -29.54 9.83 -2.68
CA LEU A 72 -29.72 9.02 -1.47
C LEU A 72 -29.02 9.64 -0.23
N ASP A 73 -28.82 10.95 -0.24
CA ASP A 73 -27.98 11.65 0.73
C ASP A 73 -28.60 13.02 1.05
N ASP A 74 -29.01 13.22 2.31
CA ASP A 74 -29.44 14.52 2.81
C ASP A 74 -28.22 15.45 2.87
N GLY A 75 -28.03 16.23 1.81
CA GLY A 75 -27.00 17.27 1.75
C GLY A 75 -27.19 18.32 2.86
N PRO A 76 -26.14 19.12 3.18
CA PRO A 76 -26.22 20.11 4.24
C PRO A 76 -27.38 21.09 3.99
N GLN A 77 -28.35 21.11 4.92
CA GLN A 77 -29.47 22.04 4.88
C GLN A 77 -28.95 23.49 4.91
N HIS A 78 -29.55 24.38 4.11
CA HIS A 78 -29.07 25.75 3.85
C HIS A 78 -28.78 26.58 5.11
N GLN A 79 -27.54 26.52 5.61
CA GLN A 79 -27.03 27.44 6.64
C GLN A 79 -25.58 27.85 6.30
N GLY A 80 -25.39 29.14 6.01
CA GLY A 80 -24.05 29.77 6.02
C GLY A 80 -23.11 29.48 4.84
N LEU A 81 -23.63 29.07 3.68
CA LEU A 81 -22.83 28.82 2.47
C LEU A 81 -22.14 30.10 1.97
N LYS A 82 -20.80 30.09 1.87
CA LYS A 82 -20.00 31.17 1.25
C LYS A 82 -19.70 30.81 -0.21
N ASP A 83 -19.95 31.77 -1.10
CA ASP A 83 -19.88 31.54 -2.54
C ASP A 83 -18.46 31.18 -3.01
N GLY A 84 -18.36 30.21 -3.92
CA GLY A 84 -17.11 29.79 -4.56
C GLY A 84 -16.17 28.83 -3.82
N GLN A 85 -16.50 28.33 -2.62
CA GLN A 85 -15.62 27.40 -1.87
C GLN A 85 -16.12 25.94 -1.91
N LEU A 86 -15.19 24.97 -1.95
CA LEU A 86 -15.48 23.54 -1.78
C LEU A 86 -15.97 23.27 -0.35
N TYR A 87 -17.06 22.51 -0.21
CA TYR A 87 -17.60 22.13 1.10
C TYR A 87 -17.06 20.77 1.52
N HIS A 88 -16.25 20.75 2.59
CA HIS A 88 -15.62 19.54 3.10
C HIS A 88 -16.18 19.21 4.50
N LEU A 89 -16.92 18.10 4.60
CA LEU A 89 -17.52 17.60 5.84
C LEU A 89 -16.78 16.34 6.29
N VAL A 90 -16.09 16.41 7.43
CA VAL A 90 -15.42 15.27 8.06
C VAL A 90 -16.43 14.46 8.89
N HIS A 91 -16.24 13.14 8.99
CA HIS A 91 -17.05 12.28 9.84
C HIS A 91 -17.08 12.78 11.30
N PRO A 92 -18.26 12.98 11.93
CA PRO A 92 -18.32 13.66 13.24
C PRO A 92 -17.70 12.85 14.39
N THR A 93 -17.79 11.52 14.34
CA THR A 93 -17.30 10.60 15.40
C THR A 93 -15.94 9.96 15.08
N MET A 94 -15.78 9.27 13.93
CA MET A 94 -14.49 8.72 13.46
C MET A 94 -13.62 9.80 12.79
N ASN A 95 -13.32 10.87 13.53
CA ASN A 95 -12.54 12.02 13.05
C ASN A 95 -11.03 11.91 13.28
N GLY A 96 -10.52 10.79 13.81
CA GLY A 96 -9.08 10.58 14.01
C GLY A 96 -8.45 11.61 14.96
N ARG A 97 -9.02 11.78 16.16
CA ARG A 97 -8.46 12.68 17.19
C ARG A 97 -7.04 12.27 17.59
N PRO A 98 -6.10 13.23 17.68
CA PRO A 98 -4.80 13.01 18.30
C PRO A 98 -4.90 12.48 19.74
N CYS A 99 -3.99 11.58 20.09
CA CYS A 99 -3.79 11.07 21.44
C CYS A 99 -2.30 11.06 21.82
N ASP A 100 -2.02 10.75 23.08
CA ASP A 100 -0.67 10.42 23.55
C ASP A 100 -0.29 8.97 23.17
N SER A 101 0.94 8.56 23.50
CA SER A 101 1.44 7.19 23.27
C SER A 101 0.74 6.11 24.11
N GLN A 102 -0.10 6.51 25.08
CA GLN A 102 -0.95 5.62 25.89
C GLN A 102 -2.41 5.62 25.38
N GLY A 103 -2.69 6.28 24.24
CA GLY A 103 -4.01 6.33 23.64
C GLY A 103 -4.99 7.27 24.34
N ARG A 104 -4.56 8.15 25.24
CA ARG A 104 -5.43 9.18 25.85
C ARG A 104 -5.54 10.37 24.90
N PHE A 105 -6.75 10.76 24.52
CA PHE A 105 -6.95 11.89 23.61
C PHE A 105 -6.36 13.18 24.19
N LEU A 106 -5.74 13.99 23.33
CA LEU A 106 -5.19 15.28 23.74
C LEU A 106 -6.33 16.26 24.06
N GLU A 107 -6.12 17.10 25.07
CA GLU A 107 -7.06 18.17 25.45
C GLU A 107 -7.15 19.24 24.35
N ASP A 108 -5.99 19.61 23.79
CA ASP A 108 -5.86 20.45 22.60
C ASP A 108 -5.45 19.60 21.38
N PRO A 109 -6.37 19.37 20.41
CA PRO A 109 -6.06 18.67 19.16
C PRO A 109 -5.06 19.40 18.25
N THR A 110 -4.79 20.69 18.48
CA THR A 110 -3.84 21.51 17.70
C THR A 110 -2.43 21.54 18.28
N SER A 111 -2.23 20.91 19.44
CA SER A 111 -0.92 20.75 20.06
C SER A 111 0.09 20.09 19.10
N GLN A 112 1.35 20.56 19.13
CA GLN A 112 2.38 20.03 18.25
C GLN A 112 2.67 18.56 18.59
N PRO A 113 2.90 17.71 17.57
CA PRO A 113 3.29 16.32 17.82
C PRO A 113 4.66 16.28 18.50
N SER A 114 4.93 15.22 19.26
CA SER A 114 6.29 14.97 19.77
C SER A 114 7.29 14.83 18.61
N CYS A 115 8.60 14.96 18.87
CA CYS A 115 9.59 14.75 17.82
C CYS A 115 9.54 13.30 17.29
N ARG A 116 9.85 13.09 16.00
CA ARG A 116 9.91 11.75 15.42
C ARG A 116 11.07 10.92 15.96
N THR A 117 12.18 11.59 16.22
CA THR A 117 13.41 11.00 16.75
C THR A 117 14.01 11.99 17.74
N GLU A 118 14.45 11.51 18.92
CA GLU A 118 15.24 12.31 19.85
C GLU A 118 16.71 12.42 19.43
N SER A 119 17.09 11.76 18.33
CA SER A 119 18.47 11.63 17.92
C SER A 119 19.04 12.95 17.38
N ALA A 120 20.31 13.18 17.68
CA ALA A 120 21.03 14.37 17.26
C ALA A 120 21.15 14.44 15.73
N ALA A 121 21.25 15.64 15.17
CA ALA A 121 21.48 15.85 13.73
C ALA A 121 22.82 15.26 13.20
N SER A 122 23.64 14.70 14.09
CA SER A 122 24.88 13.98 13.81
C SER A 122 24.75 12.46 13.87
N ASP A 123 23.59 11.92 14.23
CA ASP A 123 23.35 10.48 14.21
C ASP A 123 23.07 9.99 12.78
N TRP A 124 23.85 8.99 12.36
CA TRP A 124 23.72 8.34 11.08
C TRP A 124 23.46 6.83 11.23
N SER A 125 23.22 6.35 12.45
CA SER A 125 23.06 4.93 12.78
C SER A 125 22.05 4.23 11.86
N PRO A 126 22.36 3.03 11.33
CA PRO A 126 23.52 2.17 11.63
C PRO A 126 24.85 2.62 10.98
N PHE A 127 24.84 3.66 10.14
CA PHE A 127 26.04 4.16 9.48
C PHE A 127 26.91 4.97 10.45
N ALA A 128 28.21 4.70 10.48
CA ALA A 128 29.20 5.40 11.29
C ALA A 128 29.40 6.87 10.89
N SER A 129 28.94 7.28 9.69
CA SER A 129 28.98 8.68 9.28
C SER A 129 28.04 9.00 8.11
N ARG A 130 27.78 10.31 7.94
CA ARG A 130 27.17 10.88 6.75
C ARG A 130 27.79 10.41 5.43
N LEU A 131 29.12 10.31 5.36
CA LEU A 131 29.81 9.90 4.14
C LEU A 131 29.47 8.45 3.80
N GLN A 132 29.41 7.58 4.81
CA GLN A 132 29.04 6.19 4.66
C GLN A 132 27.58 6.05 4.19
N PHE A 133 26.65 6.79 4.80
CA PHE A 133 25.25 6.87 4.33
C PHE A 133 25.11 7.39 2.89
N GLU A 134 25.71 8.55 2.56
CA GLU A 134 25.64 9.12 1.19
C GLU A 134 26.29 8.18 0.15
N THR A 135 27.25 7.35 0.56
CA THR A 135 27.88 6.33 -0.30
C THR A 135 26.93 5.17 -0.55
N ALA A 136 26.27 4.62 0.49
CA ALA A 136 25.29 3.54 0.33
C ALA A 136 24.09 3.98 -0.53
N ASP A 137 23.46 5.12 -0.23
CA ASP A 137 22.37 5.71 -1.04
C ASP A 137 22.79 5.88 -2.51
N PHE A 138 23.99 6.42 -2.76
CA PHE A 138 24.49 6.57 -4.12
C PHE A 138 24.69 5.23 -4.83
N LEU A 139 25.40 4.27 -4.23
CA LEU A 139 25.77 3.01 -4.90
C LEU A 139 24.58 2.06 -5.06
N PHE A 140 23.79 1.89 -3.98
CA PHE A 140 22.67 0.97 -3.93
C PHE A 140 21.42 1.54 -4.62
N GLN A 141 20.95 2.73 -4.20
CA GLN A 141 19.65 3.25 -4.64
C GLN A 141 19.74 4.03 -5.96
N ARG A 142 20.73 4.92 -6.11
CA ARG A 142 20.80 5.87 -7.24
C ARG A 142 21.51 5.33 -8.46
N ALA A 143 22.69 4.74 -8.28
CA ALA A 143 23.50 4.16 -9.34
C ALA A 143 23.11 2.72 -9.65
N ARG A 144 22.53 2.00 -8.67
CA ARG A 144 22.20 0.56 -8.74
C ARG A 144 23.38 -0.25 -9.27
N MET A 145 24.55 0.02 -8.69
CA MET A 145 25.82 -0.52 -9.15
C MET A 145 25.87 -2.03 -8.86
N SER A 146 26.46 -2.81 -9.77
CA SER A 146 26.66 -4.25 -9.54
C SER A 146 27.61 -4.49 -8.37
N GLN A 147 27.43 -5.59 -7.64
CA GLN A 147 28.21 -5.90 -6.44
C GLN A 147 29.73 -5.88 -6.71
N GLY A 148 30.21 -6.54 -7.76
CA GLY A 148 31.63 -6.50 -8.14
C GLY A 148 32.16 -5.11 -8.56
N ASN A 149 31.32 -4.22 -9.10
CA ASN A 149 31.72 -2.84 -9.37
C ASN A 149 31.78 -2.01 -8.06
N ILE A 150 30.96 -2.33 -7.07
CA ILE A 150 31.01 -1.72 -5.73
C ILE A 150 32.30 -2.13 -5.03
N ASP A 151 32.61 -3.43 -4.99
CA ASP A 151 33.87 -3.92 -4.40
C ASP A 151 35.08 -3.27 -5.08
N HIS A 152 35.13 -3.27 -6.41
CA HIS A 152 36.24 -2.64 -7.14
C HIS A 152 36.36 -1.12 -6.87
N LEU A 153 35.24 -0.41 -6.71
CA LEU A 153 35.27 1.00 -6.33
C LEU A 153 35.81 1.18 -4.90
N LEU A 154 35.43 0.31 -3.96
CA LEU A 154 35.90 0.34 -2.57
C LEU A 154 37.40 -0.02 -2.49
N GLU A 155 37.90 -0.96 -3.30
CA GLU A 155 39.34 -1.26 -3.46
C GLU A 155 40.13 -0.03 -3.93
N LEU A 156 39.68 0.63 -5.00
CA LEU A 156 40.32 1.85 -5.51
C LEU A 156 40.31 2.98 -4.47
N TRP A 157 39.20 3.11 -3.73
CA TRP A 157 39.09 4.09 -2.65
C TRP A 157 40.06 3.76 -1.49
N ALA A 158 40.11 2.51 -1.05
CA ALA A 158 41.08 2.04 -0.05
C ALA A 158 42.52 2.34 -0.48
N ALA A 159 42.90 1.98 -1.71
CA ALA A 159 44.23 2.24 -2.26
C ALA A 159 44.62 3.73 -2.21
N SER A 160 43.67 4.63 -2.47
CA SER A 160 43.88 6.09 -2.36
C SER A 160 44.01 6.61 -0.92
N LEU A 161 43.52 5.86 0.08
CA LEU A 161 43.47 6.27 1.48
C LEU A 161 44.60 5.67 2.34
N ILE A 162 45.23 4.58 1.89
CA ILE A 162 46.42 3.97 2.53
C ILE A 162 47.49 5.00 2.93
N PRO A 163 47.90 5.97 2.08
CA PRO A 163 48.93 6.95 2.45
C PRO A 163 48.57 7.86 3.64
N TYR A 164 47.28 7.95 3.97
CA TYR A 164 46.75 8.78 5.05
C TYR A 164 46.35 7.96 6.30
N GLY A 165 46.57 6.65 6.29
CA GLY A 165 46.13 5.75 7.36
C GLY A 165 44.60 5.68 7.53
N ALA A 166 43.84 6.03 6.49
CA ALA A 166 42.39 6.11 6.52
C ALA A 166 41.72 4.90 5.85
N LEU A 167 40.46 4.65 6.20
CA LEU A 167 39.66 3.53 5.67
C LEU A 167 38.60 4.03 4.67
N PRO A 168 38.25 3.22 3.64
CA PRO A 168 37.09 3.51 2.78
C PRO A 168 35.78 3.48 3.60
N PRO A 169 34.68 4.07 3.09
CA PRO A 169 33.41 4.07 3.82
C PRO A 169 32.86 2.66 4.10
N PHE A 170 33.16 1.67 3.26
CA PHE A 170 32.86 0.27 3.51
C PHE A 170 34.05 -0.60 3.14
N ALA A 171 34.28 -1.69 3.89
CA ALA A 171 35.34 -2.66 3.57
C ALA A 171 35.03 -3.50 2.32
N SER A 172 33.74 -3.76 2.05
CA SER A 172 33.24 -4.52 0.90
C SER A 172 31.75 -4.20 0.66
N VAL A 173 31.21 -4.72 -0.44
CA VAL A 173 29.76 -4.72 -0.71
C VAL A 173 28.98 -5.48 0.37
N SER A 174 29.52 -6.57 0.92
CA SER A 174 28.87 -7.32 2.01
C SER A 174 28.69 -6.45 3.25
N HIS A 175 29.75 -5.76 3.68
CA HIS A 175 29.67 -4.81 4.80
C HIS A 175 28.68 -3.67 4.52
N MET A 176 28.58 -3.21 3.27
CA MET A 176 27.57 -2.21 2.88
C MET A 176 26.14 -2.76 3.00
N LEU A 177 25.89 -3.98 2.51
CA LEU A 177 24.58 -4.63 2.57
C LEU A 177 24.19 -4.95 4.02
N GLU A 178 25.10 -5.51 4.81
CA GLU A 178 24.91 -5.74 6.26
C GLU A 178 24.57 -4.44 7.02
N THR A 179 25.20 -3.31 6.64
CA THR A 179 24.86 -2.00 7.24
C THR A 179 23.47 -1.50 6.80
N ILE A 180 23.04 -1.81 5.57
CA ILE A 180 21.69 -1.48 5.08
C ILE A 180 20.63 -2.36 5.75
N ASP A 181 20.91 -3.66 5.89
CA ASP A 181 20.01 -4.63 6.53
C ASP A 181 19.90 -4.38 8.06
N ALA A 182 20.91 -3.74 8.66
CA ALA A 182 20.89 -3.29 10.05
C ALA A 182 20.07 -2.00 10.30
N ILE A 183 19.41 -1.42 9.28
CA ILE A 183 18.56 -0.23 9.46
C ILE A 183 17.33 -0.59 10.31
N PRO A 184 17.14 0.01 11.51
CA PRO A 184 16.05 -0.39 12.41
C PRO A 184 14.67 0.17 12.01
N PHE A 185 14.60 0.89 10.89
CA PHE A 185 13.41 1.62 10.44
C PHE A 185 12.79 0.98 9.20
N GLY A 186 11.51 0.63 9.29
CA GLY A 186 10.72 0.22 8.11
C GLY A 186 10.90 -1.24 7.68
N ASP A 187 11.72 -2.03 8.38
CA ASP A 187 11.82 -3.46 8.12
C ASP A 187 10.50 -4.18 8.41
N ALA A 188 10.23 -5.19 7.59
CA ALA A 188 9.13 -6.12 7.69
C ALA A 188 9.64 -7.44 7.07
N PRO A 189 10.28 -8.32 7.85
CA PRO A 189 11.00 -9.47 7.31
C PRO A 189 10.04 -10.49 6.68
N TRP A 190 10.56 -11.27 5.75
CA TRP A 190 9.81 -12.36 5.11
C TRP A 190 9.90 -13.65 5.94
N THR A 191 8.74 -14.25 6.20
CA THR A 191 8.55 -15.55 6.84
C THR A 191 7.79 -16.49 5.91
N SER A 192 7.90 -17.80 6.12
CA SER A 192 7.13 -18.80 5.37
C SER A 192 6.35 -19.72 6.31
N PHE A 193 5.16 -20.14 5.89
CA PHE A 193 4.43 -21.28 6.46
C PHE A 193 4.06 -22.29 5.37
N LYS A 194 3.61 -23.49 5.75
CA LYS A 194 3.37 -24.60 4.82
C LYS A 194 1.97 -25.19 5.00
N VAL A 195 1.12 -24.97 4.02
CA VAL A 195 -0.24 -25.55 4.02
C VAL A 195 -0.20 -26.98 3.46
N ARG A 196 -0.96 -27.89 4.07
CA ARG A 196 -1.16 -29.27 3.59
C ARG A 196 -2.65 -29.61 3.53
N TYR A 197 -3.04 -30.51 2.63
CA TYR A 197 -4.39 -31.08 2.60
C TYR A 197 -4.58 -32.14 3.69
N THR A 198 -5.72 -32.10 4.39
CA THR A 198 -6.02 -33.01 5.51
C THR A 198 -7.37 -33.73 5.37
N GLY A 199 -8.04 -33.61 4.21
CA GLY A 199 -9.26 -34.36 3.91
C GLY A 199 -8.98 -35.81 3.46
N ASP A 200 -10.06 -36.56 3.23
CA ASP A 200 -10.00 -38.00 2.92
C ASP A 200 -9.16 -38.31 1.67
N LEU A 201 -8.13 -39.13 1.85
CA LEU A 201 -7.26 -39.59 0.78
C LEU A 201 -7.85 -40.85 0.11
N PRO A 202 -8.02 -40.88 -1.23
CA PRO A 202 -8.36 -42.11 -1.92
C PRO A 202 -7.14 -43.06 -1.96
N PRO A 203 -7.32 -44.38 -2.21
CA PRO A 203 -6.22 -45.37 -2.12
C PRO A 203 -4.97 -45.07 -2.96
N ASN A 204 -5.13 -44.36 -4.08
CA ASN A 204 -4.05 -43.78 -4.86
C ASN A 204 -4.26 -42.25 -4.90
N PRO A 205 -3.75 -41.49 -3.91
CA PRO A 205 -3.97 -40.05 -3.84
C PRO A 205 -3.25 -39.33 -4.98
N PRO A 206 -3.91 -38.38 -5.68
CA PRO A 206 -3.24 -37.48 -6.59
C PRO A 206 -2.10 -36.71 -5.88
N PRO A 207 -0.98 -36.37 -6.55
CA PRO A 207 0.14 -35.68 -5.92
C PRO A 207 -0.22 -34.38 -5.21
N TRP A 208 -1.29 -33.70 -5.65
CA TRP A 208 -1.74 -32.46 -5.03
C TRP A 208 -2.35 -32.65 -3.62
N MET A 209 -2.82 -33.86 -3.28
CA MET A 209 -3.37 -34.16 -1.95
C MET A 209 -2.27 -34.45 -0.92
N THR A 210 -1.06 -34.79 -1.35
CA THR A 210 0.08 -35.15 -0.48
C THR A 210 1.21 -34.12 -0.48
N ALA A 211 1.14 -33.12 -1.36
CA ALA A 211 2.13 -32.05 -1.46
C ALA A 211 2.03 -31.03 -0.30
N GLU A 212 3.16 -30.37 -0.05
CA GLU A 212 3.24 -29.18 0.80
C GLU A 212 3.18 -27.91 -0.05
N TYR A 213 2.48 -26.90 0.44
CA TYR A 213 2.28 -25.63 -0.23
C TYR A 213 2.86 -24.50 0.61
N GLU A 214 4.12 -24.15 0.32
CA GLU A 214 4.78 -23.02 0.97
C GLU A 214 4.15 -21.69 0.53
N VAL A 215 3.93 -20.81 1.51
CA VAL A 215 3.45 -19.44 1.36
C VAL A 215 4.42 -18.53 2.08
N SER A 216 5.10 -17.65 1.34
CA SER A 216 5.99 -16.64 1.92
C SER A 216 5.25 -15.32 2.08
N HIS A 217 5.37 -14.69 3.25
CA HIS A 217 4.66 -13.46 3.59
C HIS A 217 5.49 -12.57 4.52
N ARG A 218 5.02 -11.34 4.70
CA ARG A 218 5.45 -10.42 5.75
C ARG A 218 4.32 -10.31 6.78
N ASP A 219 4.61 -9.85 7.99
CA ASP A 219 3.54 -9.45 8.92
C ASP A 219 2.84 -8.18 8.38
N PRO A 220 1.53 -8.23 8.04
CA PRO A 220 0.84 -7.05 7.55
C PRO A 220 0.71 -5.96 8.63
N LEU A 221 0.66 -6.30 9.92
CA LEU A 221 0.58 -5.30 11.00
C LEU A 221 1.87 -4.46 11.06
N VAL A 222 3.03 -5.10 10.90
CA VAL A 222 4.32 -4.38 10.78
C VAL A 222 4.33 -3.52 9.53
N CYS A 223 3.90 -4.06 8.37
CA CYS A 223 3.77 -3.26 7.14
C CYS A 223 2.85 -2.03 7.31
N ILE A 224 1.69 -2.19 7.95
CA ILE A 224 0.73 -1.11 8.20
C ILE A 224 1.34 -0.04 9.11
N ARG A 225 1.97 -0.44 10.21
CA ARG A 225 2.64 0.49 11.15
C ARG A 225 3.78 1.25 10.47
N ASN A 226 4.57 0.58 9.62
CA ASN A 226 5.63 1.24 8.84
C ASN A 226 5.05 2.24 7.83
N MET A 227 3.91 1.92 7.18
CA MET A 227 3.21 2.85 6.28
C MET A 227 2.62 4.06 7.02
N LEU A 228 2.01 3.86 8.20
CA LEU A 228 1.48 4.94 9.03
C LEU A 228 2.60 5.83 9.60
N ALA A 229 3.75 5.23 9.94
CA ALA A 229 4.90 5.96 10.42
C ALA A 229 5.59 6.82 9.34
N ASN A 230 5.28 6.65 8.04
CA ASN A 230 5.97 7.35 6.95
C ASN A 230 5.57 8.84 6.86
N PRO A 231 6.50 9.79 7.10
CA PRO A 231 6.21 11.23 7.01
C PRO A 231 5.96 11.72 5.57
N ASP A 232 6.39 10.99 4.53
CA ASP A 232 6.17 11.37 3.11
C ASP A 232 4.69 11.41 2.69
N PHE A 233 3.79 10.96 3.58
CA PHE A 233 2.34 10.99 3.41
C PHE A 233 1.65 12.15 4.15
N ALA A 234 2.36 12.94 4.96
CA ALA A 234 1.75 13.91 5.91
C ALA A 234 0.71 14.85 5.27
N ASP A 235 1.04 15.43 4.12
CA ASP A 235 0.16 16.37 3.39
C ASP A 235 -0.85 15.68 2.44
N GLU A 236 -0.82 14.34 2.36
CA GLU A 236 -1.53 13.55 1.34
C GLU A 236 -2.18 12.27 1.97
N PHE A 237 -2.73 12.44 3.18
CA PHE A 237 -3.30 11.36 4.00
C PHE A 237 -4.58 11.80 4.75
N ASP A 238 -5.67 11.06 4.53
CA ASP A 238 -6.99 11.32 5.11
C ASP A 238 -7.17 10.59 6.46
N VAL A 239 -7.10 11.32 7.58
CA VAL A 239 -7.25 10.75 8.95
C VAL A 239 -8.69 10.31 9.29
N ALA A 240 -9.66 10.62 8.44
CA ALA A 240 -11.08 10.39 8.68
C ALA A 240 -11.84 10.25 7.35
N PRO A 241 -12.99 9.55 7.31
CA PRO A 241 -13.91 9.64 6.19
C PRO A 241 -14.43 11.07 6.03
N TYR A 242 -14.67 11.49 4.80
CA TYR A 242 -15.17 12.83 4.51
C TYR A 242 -16.18 12.83 3.36
N ARG A 243 -16.86 13.96 3.17
CA ARG A 243 -17.75 14.24 2.06
C ARG A 243 -17.38 15.59 1.49
N GLU A 244 -17.17 15.65 0.19
CA GLU A 244 -16.75 16.84 -0.52
C GLU A 244 -17.83 17.24 -1.52
N TYR A 245 -18.25 18.51 -1.53
CA TYR A 245 -19.24 19.02 -2.46
C TYR A 245 -18.70 20.25 -3.17
N ASP A 246 -18.99 20.37 -4.46
CA ASP A 246 -18.67 21.57 -5.23
C ASP A 246 -19.59 22.76 -4.86
N PRO A 247 -19.34 23.99 -5.36
CA PRO A 247 -20.18 25.15 -5.06
C PRO A 247 -21.66 24.96 -5.42
N SER A 248 -21.98 24.04 -6.33
CA SER A 248 -23.34 23.65 -6.73
C SER A 248 -23.95 22.56 -5.83
N LEU A 249 -23.31 22.25 -4.69
CA LEU A 249 -23.66 21.18 -3.75
C LEU A 249 -23.68 19.77 -4.37
N LYS A 250 -23.00 19.56 -5.50
CA LYS A 250 -22.89 18.22 -6.11
C LYS A 250 -21.72 17.46 -5.47
N ARG A 251 -21.99 16.23 -5.05
CA ARG A 251 -21.03 15.35 -4.39
C ARG A 251 -19.86 14.99 -5.30
N GLN A 252 -18.65 15.21 -4.80
CA GLN A 252 -17.37 14.85 -5.40
C GLN A 252 -16.80 13.61 -4.69
N TYR A 253 -16.03 12.81 -5.45
CA TYR A 253 -15.34 11.62 -4.95
C TYR A 253 -13.88 11.65 -5.41
N THR A 254 -12.97 11.99 -4.50
CA THR A 254 -11.56 12.32 -4.78
C THR A 254 -10.59 11.23 -4.31
N ASN A 255 -10.74 10.75 -3.07
CA ASN A 255 -9.99 9.62 -2.48
C ASN A 255 -10.92 8.53 -1.93
N LEU A 256 -10.40 7.38 -1.49
CA LEU A 256 -11.23 6.30 -0.92
C LEU A 256 -12.04 6.79 0.29
N MET A 257 -11.44 7.62 1.14
CA MET A 257 -12.08 8.16 2.35
C MET A 257 -13.22 9.16 2.03
N SER A 258 -13.29 9.69 0.80
CA SER A 258 -14.45 10.46 0.32
C SER A 258 -15.68 9.59 -0.03
N GLY A 259 -15.49 8.28 -0.13
CA GLY A 259 -16.50 7.33 -0.59
C GLY A 259 -17.56 7.00 0.46
N ASN A 260 -18.81 6.85 0.02
CA ASN A 260 -19.93 6.48 0.90
C ASN A 260 -19.70 5.15 1.65
N TRP A 261 -18.88 4.25 1.10
CA TRP A 261 -18.48 3.02 1.79
C TRP A 261 -17.65 3.32 3.05
N ALA A 262 -16.61 4.16 2.96
CA ALA A 262 -15.76 4.49 4.11
C ALA A 262 -16.53 5.22 5.21
N TRP A 263 -17.46 6.11 4.83
CA TRP A 263 -18.38 6.76 5.76
C TRP A 263 -19.27 5.73 6.48
N LYS A 264 -19.95 4.85 5.74
CA LYS A 264 -20.81 3.80 6.32
C LYS A 264 -20.05 2.81 7.22
N GLN A 265 -18.78 2.53 6.93
CA GLN A 265 -17.94 1.70 7.81
C GLN A 265 -17.68 2.42 9.15
N ALA A 266 -17.41 3.72 9.13
CA ALA A 266 -17.25 4.50 10.36
C ALA A 266 -18.53 4.59 11.19
N ASP A 267 -19.70 4.76 10.56
CA ASP A 267 -21.00 4.70 11.25
C ASP A 267 -21.20 3.34 11.94
N VAL A 268 -20.92 2.22 11.24
CA VAL A 268 -21.05 0.85 11.80
C VAL A 268 -20.09 0.63 12.97
N ILE A 269 -18.82 1.00 12.84
CA ILE A 269 -17.80 0.79 13.88
C ILE A 269 -18.17 1.52 15.19
N VAL A 270 -18.65 2.77 15.10
CA VAL A 270 -19.04 3.54 16.29
C VAL A 270 -20.37 3.06 16.88
N ALA A 271 -21.27 2.53 16.06
CA ALA A 271 -22.51 1.92 16.53
C ALA A 271 -22.27 0.57 17.25
N GLU A 272 -21.30 -0.22 16.79
CA GLU A 272 -20.92 -1.50 17.42
C GLU A 272 -20.10 -1.29 18.71
N ASP A 273 -19.16 -0.34 18.75
CA ASP A 273 -18.42 0.03 19.96
C ASP A 273 -18.25 1.56 20.10
N PRO A 274 -19.04 2.22 20.97
CA PRO A 274 -18.90 3.64 21.27
C PRO A 274 -17.53 4.08 21.80
N GLN A 275 -16.68 3.17 22.30
CA GLN A 275 -15.31 3.50 22.74
C GLN A 275 -14.37 3.83 21.56
N THR A 276 -14.78 3.48 20.33
CA THR A 276 -14.09 3.87 19.09
C THR A 276 -14.35 5.32 18.68
N ASN A 277 -15.25 6.04 19.35
CA ASN A 277 -15.49 7.46 19.08
C ASN A 277 -14.17 8.28 19.23
N GLY A 278 -13.85 9.08 18.22
CA GLY A 278 -12.59 9.79 18.08
C GLY A 278 -11.46 8.99 17.41
N ALA A 279 -11.64 7.70 17.10
CA ALA A 279 -10.63 6.91 16.41
C ALA A 279 -10.52 7.26 14.92
N MET A 280 -9.39 6.90 14.32
CA MET A 280 -9.17 6.89 12.88
C MET A 280 -9.60 5.53 12.31
N TYR A 281 -10.42 5.54 11.26
CA TYR A 281 -10.65 4.34 10.46
C TYR A 281 -9.53 4.20 9.42
N CYS A 282 -8.89 3.02 9.38
CA CYS A 282 -7.82 2.71 8.45
C CYS A 282 -8.18 1.47 7.61
N PRO A 283 -8.87 1.66 6.46
CA PRO A 283 -9.22 0.54 5.59
C PRO A 283 -8.00 0.05 4.82
N LEU A 284 -7.82 -1.27 4.77
CA LEU A 284 -6.76 -1.95 4.04
C LEU A 284 -7.28 -2.33 2.65
N ILE A 285 -6.78 -1.65 1.62
CA ILE A 285 -6.99 -2.07 0.23
C ILE A 285 -6.06 -3.25 -0.01
N LEU A 286 -6.63 -4.37 -0.44
CA LEU A 286 -5.88 -5.55 -0.85
C LEU A 286 -5.99 -5.74 -2.37
N GLY A 287 -5.11 -6.56 -2.94
CA GLY A 287 -5.27 -7.05 -4.30
C GLY A 287 -4.33 -8.22 -4.55
N SER A 288 -4.64 -9.02 -5.57
CA SER A 288 -3.70 -10.02 -6.06
C SER A 288 -3.80 -10.13 -7.57
N ASP A 289 -2.67 -10.43 -8.20
CA ASP A 289 -2.56 -10.66 -9.63
C ASP A 289 -1.61 -11.83 -9.86
N LYS A 290 -1.99 -12.78 -10.71
CA LYS A 290 -1.20 -13.97 -10.98
C LYS A 290 -0.23 -13.68 -12.13
N THR A 291 1.03 -13.44 -11.80
CA THR A 291 2.05 -12.99 -12.75
C THR A 291 3.00 -14.12 -13.16
N THR A 292 3.36 -14.20 -14.44
CA THR A 292 4.36 -15.16 -14.95
C THR A 292 5.70 -14.45 -15.10
N VAL A 293 6.72 -14.86 -14.33
CA VAL A 293 8.00 -14.14 -14.22
C VAL A 293 9.08 -14.70 -15.13
N SER A 294 8.94 -15.93 -15.62
CA SER A 294 9.83 -16.51 -16.63
C SER A 294 9.06 -17.39 -17.61
N VAL A 295 9.34 -17.20 -18.91
CA VAL A 295 8.83 -18.01 -20.02
C VAL A 295 9.91 -18.96 -20.58
N ALA A 296 11.19 -18.61 -20.44
CA ALA A 296 12.30 -19.25 -21.16
C ALA A 296 13.10 -20.28 -20.35
N THR A 297 13.17 -20.18 -19.03
CA THR A 297 14.07 -21.02 -18.19
C THR A 297 13.34 -21.81 -17.09
N GLY A 298 12.02 -21.69 -17.00
CA GLY A 298 11.18 -22.41 -16.05
C GLY A 298 9.86 -21.67 -15.87
N GLN A 299 8.74 -22.38 -15.90
CA GLN A 299 7.38 -21.82 -15.80
C GLN A 299 7.07 -21.37 -14.36
N ASN A 300 7.77 -20.33 -13.92
CA ASN A 300 7.66 -19.75 -12.59
C ASN A 300 6.59 -18.67 -12.62
N GLU A 301 5.42 -19.04 -12.11
CA GLU A 301 4.30 -18.17 -11.85
C GLU A 301 4.37 -17.75 -10.37
N TYR A 302 4.09 -16.50 -10.07
CA TYR A 302 3.95 -15.98 -8.72
C TYR A 302 2.54 -15.42 -8.54
N HIS A 303 1.98 -15.53 -7.34
CA HIS A 303 0.70 -14.91 -7.00
C HIS A 303 0.90 -13.91 -5.86
N PRO A 304 1.50 -12.74 -6.12
CA PRO A 304 1.69 -11.68 -5.13
C PRO A 304 0.35 -11.16 -4.60
N VAL A 305 0.32 -10.87 -3.29
CA VAL A 305 -0.73 -10.10 -2.61
C VAL A 305 -0.18 -8.71 -2.31
N TYR A 306 -0.87 -7.70 -2.81
CA TYR A 306 -0.57 -6.29 -2.58
C TYR A 306 -1.47 -5.73 -1.46
N MET A 307 -0.93 -4.77 -0.71
CA MET A 307 -1.65 -4.01 0.31
C MET A 307 -1.37 -2.51 0.17
N SER A 308 -2.39 -1.68 0.41
CA SER A 308 -2.30 -0.23 0.49
C SER A 308 -3.24 0.29 1.60
N LEU A 309 -2.88 1.37 2.28
CA LEU A 309 -3.81 2.02 3.21
C LEU A 309 -4.80 2.88 2.43
N GLY A 310 -6.08 2.82 2.82
CA GLY A 310 -7.17 3.57 2.22
C GLY A 310 -7.06 5.08 2.40
N ASN A 311 -6.44 5.48 3.51
CA ASN A 311 -6.18 6.87 3.92
C ASN A 311 -5.22 7.63 3.00
N VAL A 312 -4.26 6.95 2.36
CA VAL A 312 -3.30 7.65 1.47
C VAL A 312 -3.99 8.07 0.18
N TRP A 313 -3.70 9.29 -0.28
CA TRP A 313 -4.34 9.83 -1.49
C TRP A 313 -4.00 9.06 -2.77
N ASN A 314 -4.90 9.14 -3.74
CA ASN A 314 -4.81 8.39 -5.00
C ASN A 314 -3.56 8.72 -5.84
N ASN A 315 -3.02 9.94 -5.73
CA ASN A 315 -1.77 10.33 -6.39
C ASN A 315 -0.53 9.68 -5.74
N VAL A 316 -0.50 9.54 -4.41
CA VAL A 316 0.61 8.90 -3.68
C VAL A 316 0.74 7.42 -4.06
N ARG A 317 -0.39 6.72 -4.21
CA ARG A 317 -0.43 5.33 -4.72
C ARG A 317 0.22 5.19 -6.11
N ARG A 318 0.15 6.22 -6.95
CA ARG A 318 0.77 6.26 -8.29
C ARG A 318 2.22 6.73 -8.29
N ALA A 319 2.68 7.40 -7.23
CA ALA A 319 3.98 8.05 -7.17
C ALA A 319 5.13 7.16 -6.62
N HIS A 320 4.92 5.85 -6.49
CA HIS A 320 5.90 4.87 -5.96
C HIS A 320 6.48 5.20 -4.55
N ARG A 321 5.80 6.01 -3.73
CA ARG A 321 6.26 6.38 -2.37
C ARG A 321 5.99 5.29 -1.31
N ASN A 322 6.19 4.01 -1.62
CA ASN A 322 5.86 2.88 -0.73
C ASN A 322 4.38 2.80 -0.27
N ALA A 323 3.46 3.49 -0.96
CA ALA A 323 2.02 3.46 -0.66
C ALA A 323 1.31 2.16 -1.12
N ILE A 324 2.02 1.26 -1.81
CA ILE A 324 1.58 -0.09 -2.18
C ILE A 324 2.75 -1.04 -1.87
N LEU A 325 2.49 -2.13 -1.15
CA LEU A 325 3.49 -3.11 -0.71
C LEU A 325 3.04 -4.54 -1.03
N ILE A 326 3.95 -5.43 -1.45
CA ILE A 326 3.67 -6.87 -1.58
C ILE A 326 3.77 -7.52 -0.20
N ILE A 327 2.67 -7.99 0.38
CA ILE A 327 2.66 -8.62 1.71
C ILE A 327 2.80 -10.13 1.67
N ALA A 328 2.55 -10.79 0.53
CA ALA A 328 2.70 -12.23 0.39
C ALA A 328 2.92 -12.69 -1.05
N PHE A 329 3.44 -13.91 -1.20
CA PHE A 329 3.41 -14.72 -2.42
C PHE A 329 2.62 -16.00 -2.11
N LEU A 330 1.41 -16.10 -2.66
CA LEU A 330 0.55 -17.27 -2.44
C LEU A 330 1.04 -18.47 -3.25
N SER A 331 0.89 -19.66 -2.68
CA SER A 331 1.21 -20.91 -3.35
C SER A 331 0.26 -21.16 -4.51
N ILE A 332 0.81 -21.46 -5.70
CA ILE A 332 0.03 -21.86 -6.88
C ILE A 332 0.11 -23.38 -7.01
N PRO A 333 -0.91 -24.13 -6.54
CA PRO A 333 -0.89 -25.58 -6.62
C PRO A 333 -0.99 -26.03 -8.09
N LYS A 334 0.04 -26.73 -8.55
CA LYS A 334 0.08 -27.36 -9.87
C LYS A 334 -0.41 -28.80 -9.77
N THR A 335 -1.02 -29.30 -10.83
CA THR A 335 -1.51 -30.69 -10.90
C THR A 335 -1.44 -31.21 -12.32
N GLU A 336 -1.48 -32.53 -12.49
CA GLU A 336 -1.51 -33.16 -13.80
C GLU A 336 -2.81 -32.84 -14.54
N LYS A 337 -2.77 -32.77 -15.88
CA LYS A 337 -3.94 -32.40 -16.71
C LYS A 337 -5.20 -33.23 -16.40
N ARG A 338 -5.05 -34.52 -16.04
CA ARG A 338 -6.15 -35.42 -15.64
C ARG A 338 -6.92 -34.97 -14.40
N TYR A 339 -6.30 -34.21 -13.49
CA TYR A 339 -6.89 -33.71 -12.25
C TYR A 339 -7.28 -32.23 -12.31
N ALA A 340 -6.89 -31.49 -13.35
CA ALA A 340 -7.13 -30.04 -13.45
C ALA A 340 -8.63 -29.67 -13.39
N ASN A 341 -9.50 -30.56 -13.87
CA ASN A 341 -10.96 -30.40 -13.85
C ASN A 341 -11.66 -31.09 -12.65
N ASP A 342 -10.91 -31.76 -11.75
CA ASP A 342 -11.49 -32.38 -10.55
C ASP A 342 -12.14 -31.31 -9.65
N SER A 343 -13.39 -31.54 -9.25
CA SER A 343 -14.13 -30.65 -8.35
C SER A 343 -13.47 -30.52 -6.99
N ARG A 344 -12.79 -31.58 -6.50
CA ARG A 344 -12.01 -31.54 -5.25
C ARG A 344 -10.78 -30.66 -5.39
N PHE A 345 -10.03 -30.79 -6.49
CA PHE A 345 -8.87 -29.92 -6.74
C PHE A 345 -9.28 -28.44 -6.91
N ARG A 346 -10.38 -28.17 -7.63
CA ARG A 346 -10.93 -26.81 -7.79
C ARG A 346 -11.42 -26.20 -6.48
N LEU A 347 -11.93 -27.02 -5.55
CA LEU A 347 -12.29 -26.59 -4.19
C LEU A 347 -11.03 -26.33 -3.36
N PHE A 348 -10.10 -27.28 -3.32
CA PHE A 348 -8.81 -27.17 -2.63
C PHE A 348 -8.06 -25.89 -3.00
N ARG A 349 -7.98 -25.54 -4.29
CA ARG A 349 -7.39 -24.28 -4.76
C ARG A 349 -7.98 -23.03 -4.10
N ARG A 350 -9.30 -23.02 -3.87
CA ARG A 350 -10.01 -21.90 -3.23
C ARG A 350 -9.81 -21.92 -1.72
N GLN A 351 -9.87 -23.09 -1.10
CA GLN A 351 -9.58 -23.27 0.33
C GLN A 351 -8.15 -22.80 0.65
N LEU A 352 -7.15 -23.21 -0.14
CA LEU A 352 -5.75 -22.81 0.03
C LEU A 352 -5.58 -21.29 -0.06
N PHE A 353 -6.19 -20.65 -1.05
CA PHE A 353 -6.17 -19.18 -1.20
C PHE A 353 -6.77 -18.47 0.03
N HIS A 354 -7.97 -18.87 0.45
CA HIS A 354 -8.68 -18.25 1.57
C HIS A 354 -8.01 -18.51 2.92
N ALA A 355 -7.53 -19.74 3.16
CA ALA A 355 -6.79 -20.11 4.37
C ALA A 355 -5.47 -19.33 4.47
N SER A 356 -4.72 -19.23 3.36
CA SER A 356 -3.48 -18.45 3.32
C SER A 356 -3.73 -16.97 3.64
N LEU A 357 -4.72 -16.33 3.00
CA LEU A 357 -5.06 -14.94 3.31
C LEU A 357 -5.56 -14.75 4.75
N SER A 358 -6.32 -15.72 5.28
CA SER A 358 -6.78 -15.67 6.67
C SER A 358 -5.64 -15.75 7.67
N GLU A 359 -4.61 -16.56 7.41
CA GLU A 359 -3.43 -16.64 8.26
C GLU A 359 -2.58 -15.37 8.17
N ILE A 360 -2.26 -14.94 6.94
CA ILE A 360 -1.47 -13.72 6.69
C ILE A 360 -2.10 -12.50 7.40
N LEU A 361 -3.42 -12.34 7.34
CA LEU A 361 -4.13 -11.20 7.93
C LEU A 361 -4.48 -11.38 9.42
N ASN A 362 -4.19 -12.54 10.02
CA ASN A 362 -4.52 -12.84 11.42
C ASN A 362 -3.90 -11.84 12.43
N PRO A 363 -2.65 -11.33 12.27
CA PRO A 363 -2.08 -10.32 13.17
C PRO A 363 -2.85 -9.00 13.22
N VAL A 364 -3.57 -8.65 12.17
CA VAL A 364 -4.39 -7.41 12.09
C VAL A 364 -5.70 -7.56 12.86
N ARG A 365 -6.24 -8.79 12.94
CA ARG A 365 -7.59 -9.09 13.45
C ARG A 365 -7.92 -8.50 14.84
N PRO A 366 -7.04 -8.53 15.86
CA PRO A 366 -7.33 -7.92 17.17
C PRO A 366 -7.60 -6.42 17.06
N PHE A 367 -6.92 -5.76 16.14
CA PHE A 367 -6.94 -4.31 15.90
C PHE A 367 -8.06 -3.85 14.96
N MET A 368 -8.90 -4.79 14.49
CA MET A 368 -10.17 -4.49 13.82
C MET A 368 -11.32 -4.23 14.81
N LEU A 369 -11.15 -4.63 16.08
CA LEU A 369 -12.14 -4.48 17.14
C LEU A 369 -11.68 -3.52 18.24
N LYS A 370 -10.38 -3.53 18.57
CA LYS A 370 -9.79 -2.64 19.58
C LYS A 370 -8.79 -1.71 18.92
N PRO A 371 -8.75 -0.39 19.21
CA PRO A 371 -7.83 0.49 18.50
C PRO A 371 -6.36 0.16 18.74
N ASP A 372 -5.57 0.12 17.66
CA ASP A 372 -4.11 0.17 17.72
C ASP A 372 -3.67 1.61 18.01
N ILE A 373 -2.69 1.81 18.91
CA ILE A 373 -2.15 3.14 19.20
C ILE A 373 -0.92 3.32 18.31
N THR A 374 -1.10 4.01 17.19
CA THR A 374 -0.04 4.17 16.18
C THR A 374 0.23 5.62 15.88
N ARG A 375 1.45 5.87 15.40
CA ARG A 375 1.89 7.19 14.97
C ARG A 375 1.60 7.37 13.49
N CYS A 376 0.89 8.44 13.15
CA CYS A 376 0.47 8.76 11.79
C CYS A 376 1.52 9.60 11.03
N PRO A 377 1.32 9.87 9.73
CA PRO A 377 2.28 10.62 8.91
C PRO A 377 2.58 12.05 9.37
N ASP A 378 1.59 12.75 9.94
CA ASP A 378 1.75 14.07 10.58
C ASP A 378 2.58 14.04 11.88
N GLY A 379 2.82 12.86 12.45
CA GLY A 379 3.62 12.66 13.66
C GLY A 379 2.82 12.55 14.95
N HIS A 380 1.50 12.79 14.93
CA HIS A 380 0.63 12.54 16.08
C HIS A 380 0.36 11.04 16.26
N PHE A 381 0.14 10.62 17.51
CA PHE A 381 -0.45 9.30 17.77
C PHE A 381 -1.97 9.39 17.59
N ARG A 382 -2.57 8.30 17.12
CA ARG A 382 -4.03 8.13 17.04
C ARG A 382 -4.42 6.72 17.49
N ARG A 383 -5.65 6.61 17.99
CA ARG A 383 -6.37 5.34 18.09
C ARG A 383 -6.80 4.93 16.68
N VAL A 384 -6.40 3.76 16.21
CA VAL A 384 -6.65 3.32 14.83
C VAL A 384 -7.40 2.00 14.80
N ILE A 385 -8.56 1.97 14.15
CA ILE A 385 -9.31 0.75 13.85
C ILE A 385 -9.01 0.35 12.40
N TYR A 386 -8.47 -0.86 12.20
CA TYR A 386 -8.25 -1.40 10.87
C TYR A 386 -9.53 -2.04 10.31
N GLY A 387 -9.76 -1.90 9.02
CA GLY A 387 -10.83 -2.62 8.31
C GLY A 387 -10.32 -3.32 7.08
N LEU A 388 -10.85 -4.48 6.72
CA LEU A 388 -10.60 -5.05 5.39
C LEU A 388 -11.44 -4.26 4.37
N GLY A 389 -10.75 -3.54 3.50
CA GLY A 389 -11.36 -2.67 2.49
C GLY A 389 -11.56 -3.35 1.14
N PRO A 390 -11.63 -2.56 0.05
CA PRO A 390 -11.78 -3.09 -1.29
C PRO A 390 -10.66 -4.07 -1.67
N TYR A 391 -11.04 -5.13 -2.36
CA TYR A 391 -10.09 -6.07 -2.99
C TYR A 391 -10.01 -5.78 -4.48
N ILE A 392 -8.85 -5.33 -4.97
CA ILE A 392 -8.58 -5.06 -6.38
C ILE A 392 -8.19 -6.38 -7.06
N ALA A 393 -9.01 -6.80 -8.01
CA ALA A 393 -8.87 -8.06 -8.73
C ALA A 393 -9.57 -7.97 -10.10
N ASP A 394 -9.14 -8.79 -11.05
CA ASP A 394 -9.88 -9.03 -12.30
C ASP A 394 -11.12 -9.92 -12.03
N TYR A 395 -11.88 -10.28 -13.07
CA TYR A 395 -13.05 -11.16 -12.89
C TYR A 395 -12.71 -12.55 -12.32
N MET A 396 -11.61 -13.16 -12.75
CA MET A 396 -11.19 -14.51 -12.35
C MET A 396 -10.73 -14.54 -10.88
N GLU A 397 -10.00 -13.53 -10.44
CA GLU A 397 -9.64 -13.37 -9.03
C GLU A 397 -10.85 -12.94 -8.17
N GLN A 398 -11.73 -12.05 -8.67
CA GLN A 398 -12.96 -11.67 -7.97
C GLN A 398 -13.86 -12.88 -7.67
N ILE A 399 -14.05 -13.82 -8.61
CA ILE A 399 -14.85 -15.03 -8.33
C ILE A 399 -14.16 -15.99 -7.34
N VAL A 400 -12.83 -15.92 -7.17
CA VAL A 400 -12.11 -16.67 -6.13
C VAL A 400 -12.31 -16.01 -4.77
N VAL A 401 -12.06 -14.70 -4.67
CA VAL A 401 -12.19 -13.89 -3.44
C VAL A 401 -13.65 -13.88 -2.93
N ALA A 402 -14.62 -13.65 -3.80
CA ALA A 402 -16.04 -13.57 -3.42
C ALA A 402 -16.75 -14.93 -3.31
N ALA A 403 -16.01 -16.06 -3.49
CA ALA A 403 -16.58 -17.42 -3.45
C ALA A 403 -17.70 -17.66 -4.49
N ILE A 404 -17.57 -17.08 -5.68
CA ILE A 404 -18.58 -17.12 -6.75
C ILE A 404 -18.22 -18.17 -7.83
N VAL A 405 -19.26 -18.74 -8.43
CA VAL A 405 -19.17 -19.66 -9.59
C VAL A 405 -18.88 -18.86 -10.85
N GLN A 406 -17.96 -19.36 -11.69
CA GLN A 406 -17.62 -18.73 -12.97
C GLN A 406 -18.86 -18.59 -13.88
N ASN A 407 -18.93 -17.48 -14.62
CA ASN A 407 -20.08 -17.02 -15.42
C ASN A 407 -21.29 -16.51 -14.61
N TRP A 408 -21.09 -16.16 -13.33
CA TRP A 408 -22.03 -15.31 -12.58
C TRP A 408 -21.44 -13.92 -12.34
N CYS A 409 -22.31 -12.92 -12.16
CA CYS A 409 -21.91 -11.63 -11.64
C CYS A 409 -21.47 -11.76 -10.17
N VAL A 410 -20.42 -11.03 -9.79
CA VAL A 410 -19.92 -10.96 -8.41
C VAL A 410 -20.66 -9.93 -7.55
N THR A 411 -21.44 -9.05 -8.17
CA THR A 411 -22.19 -7.98 -7.50
C THR A 411 -23.67 -8.31 -7.31
N CYS A 412 -24.29 -9.05 -8.22
CA CYS A 412 -25.72 -9.43 -8.17
C CYS A 412 -25.92 -10.94 -8.47
N PRO A 413 -27.06 -11.56 -8.14
CA PRO A 413 -27.35 -12.96 -8.41
C PRO A 413 -27.71 -13.25 -9.89
N THR A 414 -27.11 -12.52 -10.83
CA THR A 414 -27.39 -12.65 -12.27
C THR A 414 -26.33 -13.50 -12.97
N ARG A 415 -26.76 -14.39 -13.87
CA ARG A 415 -25.86 -15.16 -14.76
C ARG A 415 -25.36 -14.29 -15.91
N ARG A 416 -24.15 -14.57 -16.42
CA ARG A 416 -23.52 -13.87 -17.54
C ARG A 416 -24.43 -13.69 -18.77
N GLN A 417 -25.24 -14.70 -19.08
CA GLN A 417 -26.16 -14.71 -20.22
C GLN A 417 -27.31 -13.71 -20.09
N HIS A 418 -27.62 -13.25 -18.87
CA HIS A 418 -28.76 -12.38 -18.59
C HIS A 418 -28.32 -10.99 -18.08
N LEU A 419 -27.04 -10.60 -18.22
CA LEU A 419 -26.53 -9.32 -17.73
C LEU A 419 -27.19 -8.10 -18.41
N GLU A 420 -27.67 -8.27 -19.64
CA GLU A 420 -28.37 -7.24 -20.42
C GLU A 420 -29.82 -7.02 -19.95
N HIS A 421 -30.37 -7.99 -19.20
CA HIS A 421 -31.69 -7.85 -18.58
C HIS A 421 -31.52 -7.04 -17.29
N PHE A 422 -31.83 -5.74 -17.35
CA PHE A 422 -31.87 -4.87 -16.17
C PHE A 422 -32.76 -5.51 -15.09
N CYS A 423 -32.13 -6.01 -14.02
CA CYS A 423 -32.86 -6.48 -12.86
C CYS A 423 -33.41 -5.26 -12.11
N GLU A 424 -34.74 -5.09 -12.09
CA GLU A 424 -35.39 -4.06 -11.28
C GLU A 424 -35.25 -4.41 -9.79
N GLY A 425 -34.22 -3.87 -9.13
CA GLY A 425 -34.05 -4.00 -7.68
C GLY A 425 -32.60 -3.86 -7.20
N LEU A 426 -32.45 -3.58 -5.90
CA LEU A 426 -31.16 -3.59 -5.19
C LEU A 426 -30.76 -5.03 -4.79
N ASP A 427 -30.84 -5.98 -5.72
CA ASP A 427 -30.51 -7.39 -5.47
C ASP A 427 -28.98 -7.59 -5.52
N VAL A 428 -28.29 -6.97 -4.56
CA VAL A 428 -26.84 -6.98 -4.42
C VAL A 428 -26.43 -8.16 -3.55
N ARG A 429 -25.38 -8.87 -3.95
CA ARG A 429 -24.77 -9.94 -3.15
C ARG A 429 -24.17 -9.36 -1.88
N THR A 430 -24.76 -9.72 -0.74
CA THR A 430 -24.19 -9.44 0.59
C THR A 430 -23.72 -10.73 1.24
N ARG A 431 -22.81 -10.61 2.21
CA ARG A 431 -22.31 -11.75 3.00
C ARG A 431 -23.44 -12.36 3.83
N GLU A 432 -24.38 -11.53 4.26
CA GLU A 432 -25.54 -11.85 5.08
C GLU A 432 -26.56 -12.67 4.25
N HIS A 433 -26.82 -12.25 3.01
CA HIS A 433 -27.65 -13.00 2.06
C HIS A 433 -27.02 -14.36 1.74
N ALA A 434 -25.72 -14.39 1.40
CA ALA A 434 -25.02 -15.64 1.10
C ALA A 434 -25.01 -16.63 2.29
N LYS A 435 -24.77 -16.14 3.52
CA LYS A 435 -24.88 -16.94 4.75
C LYS A 435 -26.29 -17.45 5.02
N SER A 436 -27.31 -16.66 4.71
CA SER A 436 -28.71 -17.04 4.92
C SER A 436 -29.14 -18.14 3.96
N LEU A 437 -28.80 -18.00 2.67
CA LEU A 437 -28.98 -19.05 1.67
C LEU A 437 -28.22 -20.33 2.05
N ALA A 438 -26.98 -20.21 2.52
CA ALA A 438 -26.15 -21.34 2.94
C ALA A 438 -26.71 -22.18 4.10
N ARG A 439 -27.66 -21.63 4.87
CA ARG A 439 -28.36 -22.36 5.96
C ARG A 439 -29.56 -23.17 5.48
N VAL A 440 -30.16 -22.81 4.33
CA VAL A 440 -31.44 -23.38 3.86
C VAL A 440 -31.31 -24.14 2.54
N CYS A 441 -30.32 -23.80 1.71
CA CYS A 441 -30.08 -24.44 0.42
C CYS A 441 -28.92 -25.43 0.50
N ASN A 442 -29.07 -26.59 -0.14
CA ASN A 442 -27.96 -27.52 -0.33
C ASN A 442 -26.92 -26.98 -1.34
N ARG A 443 -25.70 -27.53 -1.32
CA ARG A 443 -24.57 -27.12 -2.19
C ARG A 443 -24.94 -27.03 -3.67
N LYS A 444 -25.70 -28.01 -4.20
CA LYS A 444 -26.10 -28.03 -5.61
C LYS A 444 -27.02 -26.85 -5.93
N HIS A 445 -28.01 -26.60 -5.08
CA HIS A 445 -28.95 -25.49 -5.24
C HIS A 445 -28.24 -24.11 -5.15
N LEU A 446 -27.28 -23.95 -4.23
CA LEU A 446 -26.45 -22.74 -4.14
C LEU A 446 -25.61 -22.50 -5.40
N TRP A 447 -25.02 -23.56 -5.95
CA TRP A 447 -24.23 -23.51 -7.18
C TRP A 447 -25.09 -23.19 -8.41
N ASP A 448 -26.20 -23.92 -8.58
CA ASP A 448 -27.04 -23.86 -9.78
C ASP A 448 -27.93 -22.60 -9.82
N ASN A 449 -28.49 -22.15 -8.70
CA ASN A 449 -29.48 -21.06 -8.68
C ASN A 449 -28.93 -19.71 -8.19
N TYR A 450 -27.84 -19.72 -7.43
CA TYR A 450 -27.26 -18.49 -6.86
C TYR A 450 -25.79 -18.26 -7.25
N GLY A 451 -25.10 -19.26 -7.83
CA GLY A 451 -23.68 -19.16 -8.15
C GLY A 451 -22.77 -19.01 -6.94
N ILE A 452 -23.16 -19.55 -5.77
CA ILE A 452 -22.41 -19.44 -4.50
C ILE A 452 -21.65 -20.74 -4.20
N ILE A 453 -20.41 -20.62 -3.72
CA ILE A 453 -19.55 -21.74 -3.30
C ILE A 453 -19.34 -21.67 -1.77
N ASN A 454 -20.09 -22.48 -1.02
CA ASN A 454 -20.10 -22.42 0.45
C ASN A 454 -18.94 -23.19 1.12
N ASP A 455 -18.42 -24.23 0.46
CA ASP A 455 -17.52 -25.23 1.06
C ASP A 455 -16.08 -24.74 1.35
N ILE A 456 -15.78 -23.47 1.07
CA ILE A 456 -14.43 -22.88 1.20
C ILE A 456 -13.96 -22.80 2.67
N LEU A 457 -14.89 -22.71 3.62
CA LEU A 457 -14.61 -22.61 5.06
C LEU A 457 -14.58 -23.97 5.78
N VAL A 458 -14.62 -25.09 5.05
CA VAL A 458 -14.55 -26.44 5.66
C VAL A 458 -13.08 -26.78 5.93
N ASN A 459 -12.76 -27.06 7.20
CA ASN A 459 -11.40 -27.37 7.69
C ASN A 459 -10.87 -28.71 7.11
N SER A 460 -10.38 -28.67 5.87
CA SER A 460 -9.66 -29.77 5.20
C SER A 460 -8.22 -29.38 4.83
N LEU A 461 -7.66 -28.42 5.59
CA LEU A 461 -6.28 -27.96 5.51
C LEU A 461 -5.67 -27.90 6.92
N SER A 462 -4.36 -28.14 7.01
CA SER A 462 -3.51 -27.71 8.13
C SER A 462 -2.53 -26.65 7.64
N ILE A 463 -2.24 -25.67 8.49
CA ILE A 463 -1.25 -24.60 8.30
C ILE A 463 -0.09 -24.85 9.28
#